data_AF-A0AAT9PBQ0-F1
#
_entry.id   AF-A0AAT9PBQ0-F1
#
_cell.length_a   1.000
_cell.length_b   1.000
_cell.length_c   1.000
_cell.angle_alpha   90.00
_cell.angle_beta   90.00
_cell.angle_gamma   90.00
#
_symmetry.space_group_name_H-M   'P 1'
#
loop_
_entity.id
_entity.type
_entity.pdbx_description
1 polymer ?
#
loop_
_entity_poly.entity_id
_entity_poly.type
_entity_poly.pdbx_seq_one_letter_code
_entity_poly.pdbx_strand_id
1 'polypeptide(L)'
;MKRFGLILASTLVIPLLVTNANAKVKKYGVTVDNCGFDYDDEDFCTDKRLKTYAQVLKTRKPNFDKDKILYIFQSSDPDTGYRIVLMDTKTKMVSPMMHSFLKASDSRGNLVKVNSKGDNLEFDFNVNSNKFCFKGNISAYRDAYDYESGPFCYRYDPKFKELSRDF
;
A
#
# COMPACT_ATOMS: atom_id res chain seq x y z
N MET A 1 11.18 -69.58 -12.39
CA MET A 1 11.83 -68.28 -12.10
C MET A 1 10.74 -67.25 -11.83
N LYS A 2 10.59 -66.76 -10.59
CA LYS A 2 9.64 -65.70 -10.21
C LYS A 2 10.43 -64.40 -10.05
N ARG A 3 10.13 -63.37 -10.86
CA ARG A 3 10.71 -62.03 -10.72
C ARG A 3 9.82 -61.22 -9.79
N PHE A 4 10.32 -60.89 -8.61
CA PHE A 4 9.74 -59.87 -7.73
C PHE A 4 10.20 -58.51 -8.23
N GLY A 5 9.25 -57.68 -8.69
CA GLY A 5 9.49 -56.28 -9.01
C GLY A 5 9.53 -55.46 -7.72
N LEU A 6 10.67 -54.86 -7.43
CA LEU A 6 10.86 -53.88 -6.36
C LEU A 6 10.28 -52.53 -6.84
N ILE A 7 9.26 -52.01 -6.16
CA ILE A 7 8.77 -50.63 -6.40
C ILE A 7 9.48 -49.73 -5.38
N LEU A 8 10.40 -48.90 -5.88
CA LEU A 8 11.01 -47.81 -5.13
C LEU A 8 9.97 -46.69 -4.99
N ALA A 9 9.44 -46.51 -3.78
CA ALA A 9 8.61 -45.37 -3.45
C ALA A 9 9.50 -44.13 -3.25
N SER A 10 9.57 -43.28 -4.27
CA SER A 10 10.22 -41.97 -4.18
C SER A 10 9.30 -41.02 -3.42
N THR A 11 9.61 -40.76 -2.15
CA THR A 11 8.96 -39.71 -1.35
C THR A 11 9.30 -38.33 -1.93
N LEU A 12 8.32 -37.72 -2.60
CA LEU A 12 8.36 -36.34 -3.04
C LEU A 12 8.27 -35.44 -1.81
N VAL A 13 9.38 -34.80 -1.42
CA VAL A 13 9.35 -33.72 -0.42
C VAL A 13 8.85 -32.48 -1.15
N ILE A 14 7.55 -32.18 -1.02
CA ILE A 14 6.98 -30.93 -1.51
C ILE A 14 7.41 -29.85 -0.51
N PRO A 15 8.25 -28.87 -0.88
CA PRO A 15 8.45 -27.71 -0.03
C PRO A 15 7.09 -27.01 0.09
N LEU A 16 6.56 -26.96 1.32
CA LEU A 16 5.44 -26.11 1.67
C LEU A 16 5.85 -24.67 1.36
N LEU A 17 5.45 -24.17 0.19
CA LEU A 17 5.35 -22.75 -0.06
C LEU A 17 4.37 -22.22 0.99
N VAL A 18 4.90 -21.60 2.03
CA VAL A 18 4.10 -20.84 3.00
C VAL A 18 3.54 -19.66 2.23
N THR A 19 2.33 -19.83 1.70
CA THR A 19 1.55 -18.70 1.20
C THR A 19 1.17 -17.90 2.44
N ASN A 20 1.79 -16.73 2.60
CA ASN A 20 1.39 -15.79 3.63
C ASN A 20 -0.03 -15.33 3.27
N ALA A 21 -1.02 -16.00 3.84
CA ALA A 21 -2.39 -15.53 3.79
C ALA A 21 -2.43 -14.07 4.30
N ASN A 22 -3.11 -13.20 3.55
CA ASN A 22 -3.39 -11.80 3.83
C ASN A 22 -4.16 -11.66 5.16
N ALA A 23 -3.48 -11.85 6.28
CA ALA A 23 -4.07 -11.90 7.60
C ALA A 23 -3.87 -10.57 8.32
N LYS A 24 -4.91 -10.13 9.04
CA LYS A 24 -4.81 -8.98 9.92
C LYS A 24 -3.73 -9.21 10.96
N VAL A 25 -2.78 -8.29 11.09
CA VAL A 25 -1.70 -8.37 12.09
C VAL A 25 -1.92 -7.34 13.18
N LYS A 26 -1.87 -7.78 14.43
CA LYS A 26 -1.98 -6.92 15.61
C LYS A 26 -0.70 -6.97 16.45
N LYS A 27 -0.01 -5.83 16.57
CA LYS A 27 1.22 -5.69 17.37
C LYS A 27 1.41 -4.24 17.80
N TYR A 28 2.11 -4.00 18.90
CA TYR A 28 2.41 -2.65 19.42
C TYR A 28 1.17 -1.72 19.57
N GLY A 29 -0.02 -2.30 19.78
CA GLY A 29 -1.27 -1.55 19.90
C GLY A 29 -1.88 -1.07 18.58
N VAL A 30 -1.35 -1.50 17.43
CA VAL A 30 -1.93 -1.24 16.10
C VAL A 30 -2.46 -2.53 15.48
N THR A 31 -3.46 -2.40 14.62
CA THR A 31 -3.98 -3.50 13.80
C THR A 31 -3.86 -3.12 12.34
N VAL A 32 -3.05 -3.86 11.57
CA VAL A 32 -2.95 -3.70 10.11
C VAL A 32 -3.89 -4.72 9.48
N ASP A 33 -4.78 -4.29 8.59
CA ASP A 33 -5.78 -5.19 7.98
C ASP A 33 -5.24 -6.07 6.85
N ASN A 34 -4.18 -5.62 6.19
CA ASN A 34 -3.49 -6.36 5.15
C ASN A 34 -1.97 -6.10 5.20
N CYS A 35 -1.16 -7.13 4.96
CA CYS A 35 0.31 -7.03 5.05
C CYS A 35 1.01 -6.91 3.70
N GLY A 36 0.35 -7.31 2.62
CA GLY A 36 0.89 -7.25 1.27
C GLY A 36 -0.24 -7.38 0.26
N PHE A 37 0.07 -7.12 -0.99
CA PHE A 37 -0.88 -7.32 -2.08
C PHE A 37 -0.28 -8.31 -3.07
N ASP A 38 -1.14 -9.07 -3.76
CA ASP A 38 -0.65 -10.00 -4.76
C ASP A 38 0.18 -9.24 -5.80
N TYR A 39 1.34 -9.80 -6.14
CA TYR A 39 2.30 -9.22 -7.10
C TYR A 39 2.88 -7.86 -6.67
N ASP A 40 2.91 -7.59 -5.36
CA ASP A 40 3.60 -6.47 -4.74
C ASP A 40 4.60 -7.00 -3.71
N ASP A 41 5.82 -6.47 -3.72
CA ASP A 41 6.91 -6.87 -2.82
C ASP A 41 6.93 -6.07 -1.50
N GLU A 42 6.09 -5.02 -1.35
CA GLU A 42 6.04 -4.25 -0.11
C GLU A 42 5.32 -5.01 1.02
N ASP A 43 6.08 -5.33 2.08
CA ASP A 43 5.56 -5.84 3.35
C ASP A 43 5.21 -4.68 4.32
N PHE A 44 3.92 -4.39 4.45
CA PHE A 44 3.40 -3.37 5.35
C PHE A 44 3.46 -3.77 6.84
N CYS A 45 3.74 -5.03 7.15
CA CYS A 45 3.71 -5.61 8.50
C CYS A 45 5.08 -5.98 9.07
N THR A 46 6.18 -5.56 8.43
CA THR A 46 7.50 -5.70 9.04
C THR A 46 7.53 -5.11 10.46
N ASP A 47 8.34 -5.67 11.36
CA ASP A 47 8.42 -5.19 12.75
C ASP A 47 8.76 -3.69 12.82
N LYS A 48 9.60 -3.21 11.90
CA LYS A 48 9.95 -1.80 11.73
C LYS A 48 8.71 -0.96 11.39
N ARG A 49 7.91 -1.35 10.39
CA ARG A 49 6.69 -0.64 9.98
C ARG A 49 5.66 -0.59 11.11
N LEU A 50 5.43 -1.72 11.80
CA LEU A 50 4.47 -1.78 12.91
C LEU A 50 4.86 -0.83 14.06
N LYS A 51 6.15 -0.74 14.41
CA LYS A 51 6.66 0.25 15.38
C LYS A 51 6.45 1.68 14.89
N THR A 52 6.75 1.95 13.62
CA THR A 52 6.53 3.28 13.02
C THR A 52 5.06 3.67 13.06
N TYR A 53 4.13 2.77 12.71
CA TYR A 53 2.69 3.04 12.77
C TYR A 53 2.22 3.34 14.19
N ALA A 54 2.66 2.55 15.17
CA ALA A 54 2.35 2.79 16.59
C ALA A 54 2.85 4.17 17.05
N GLN A 55 4.07 4.55 16.64
CA GLN A 55 4.63 5.86 16.95
C GLN A 55 3.88 7.00 16.26
N VAL A 56 3.50 6.84 14.99
CA VAL A 56 2.69 7.82 14.24
C VAL A 56 1.34 8.03 14.93
N LEU A 57 0.63 6.96 15.27
CA LEU A 57 -0.66 7.01 15.96
C LEU A 57 -0.60 7.58 17.39
N LYS A 58 0.59 7.63 17.99
CA LYS A 58 0.83 8.23 19.32
C LYS A 58 1.18 9.72 19.22
N THR A 59 1.89 10.13 18.17
CA THR A 59 2.55 11.45 18.13
C THR A 59 1.96 12.42 17.12
N ARG A 60 1.38 11.93 16.01
CA ARG A 60 0.83 12.81 14.97
C ARG A 60 -0.62 13.15 15.24
N LYS A 61 -0.98 14.41 14.98
CA LYS A 61 -2.38 14.85 14.92
C LYS A 61 -3.04 14.34 13.63
N PRO A 62 -4.35 14.09 13.63
CA PRO A 62 -5.09 13.79 12.41
C PRO A 62 -4.85 14.83 11.31
N ASN A 63 -4.73 14.37 10.07
CA ASN A 63 -4.52 15.21 8.89
C ASN A 63 -5.53 14.90 7.76
N PHE A 64 -6.45 13.97 7.98
CA PHE A 64 -7.44 13.52 7.01
C PHE A 64 -8.72 13.09 7.71
N ASP A 65 -9.88 13.37 7.10
CA ASP A 65 -11.22 12.93 7.55
C ASP A 65 -11.41 12.94 9.07
N LYS A 66 -11.20 14.10 9.68
CA LYS A 66 -11.34 14.43 11.11
C LYS A 66 -10.37 13.68 12.02
N ASP A 67 -10.54 12.37 12.16
CA ASP A 67 -9.88 11.52 13.14
C ASP A 67 -8.92 10.50 12.51
N LYS A 68 -8.49 10.75 11.26
CA LYS A 68 -7.62 9.85 10.52
C LYS A 68 -6.31 10.51 10.13
N ILE A 69 -5.33 9.67 9.86
CA ILE A 69 -4.04 10.08 9.36
C ILE A 69 -3.83 9.38 8.01
N LEU A 70 -3.60 10.15 6.96
CA LEU A 70 -2.92 9.64 5.77
C LEU A 70 -1.42 9.71 6.04
N TYR A 71 -0.81 8.54 6.15
CA TYR A 71 0.62 8.41 6.35
C TYR A 71 1.28 7.96 5.05
N ILE A 72 2.13 8.83 4.53
CA ILE A 72 2.86 8.63 3.29
C ILE A 72 4.32 8.33 3.63
N PHE A 73 4.89 7.32 2.99
CA PHE A 73 6.28 6.93 3.18
C PHE A 73 6.92 6.45 1.89
N GLN A 74 8.24 6.57 1.78
CA GLN A 74 8.99 5.93 0.69
C GLN A 74 8.91 4.41 0.83
N SER A 75 8.55 3.74 -0.27
CA SER A 75 8.58 2.29 -0.40
C SER A 75 9.96 1.73 -0.08
N SER A 76 10.02 0.46 0.29
CA SER A 76 11.29 -0.22 0.59
C SER A 76 12.20 -0.32 -0.63
N ASP A 77 11.61 -0.48 -1.81
CA ASP A 77 12.24 -0.26 -3.10
C ASP A 77 12.08 1.22 -3.52
N PRO A 78 13.16 2.01 -3.60
CA PRO A 78 13.09 3.41 -4.00
C PRO A 78 12.44 3.66 -5.36
N ASP A 79 12.55 2.70 -6.30
CA ASP A 79 12.05 2.83 -7.66
C ASP A 79 10.52 2.68 -7.73
N THR A 80 9.92 2.09 -6.69
CA THR A 80 8.45 2.01 -6.53
C THR A 80 7.85 3.26 -5.86
N GLY A 81 8.67 4.26 -5.53
CA GLY A 81 8.23 5.58 -5.06
C GLY A 81 7.60 5.57 -3.67
N TYR A 82 6.37 6.05 -3.56
CA TYR A 82 5.69 6.26 -2.27
C TYR A 82 4.53 5.29 -2.06
N ARG A 83 4.31 4.93 -0.80
CA ARG A 83 3.16 4.18 -0.32
C ARG A 83 2.34 5.02 0.62
N ILE A 84 1.06 4.69 0.71
CA ILE A 84 0.10 5.36 1.58
C ILE A 84 -0.60 4.32 2.44
N VAL A 85 -0.73 4.62 3.73
CA VAL A 85 -1.64 3.90 4.63
C VAL A 85 -2.60 4.89 5.26
N LEU A 86 -3.86 4.50 5.36
CA LEU A 86 -4.88 5.21 6.14
C LEU A 86 -4.83 4.69 7.58
N MET A 87 -4.73 5.57 8.56
CA MET A 87 -4.74 5.20 9.97
C MET A 87 -5.93 5.83 10.70
N ASP A 88 -6.75 5.00 11.34
CA ASP A 88 -7.83 5.46 12.21
C ASP A 88 -7.27 5.66 13.63
N THR A 89 -7.32 6.91 14.12
CA THR A 89 -6.72 7.25 15.42
C THR A 89 -7.52 6.73 16.61
N LYS A 90 -8.80 6.40 16.45
CA LYS A 90 -9.67 5.85 17.49
C LYS A 90 -9.52 4.34 17.59
N THR A 91 -9.62 3.64 16.47
CA THR A 91 -9.58 2.17 16.43
C THR A 91 -8.17 1.60 16.37
N LYS A 92 -7.17 2.44 16.06
CA LYS A 92 -5.77 2.05 15.82
C LYS A 92 -5.63 1.08 14.65
N MET A 93 -6.58 1.13 13.73
CA MET A 93 -6.54 0.37 12.48
C MET A 93 -5.67 1.08 11.46
N VAL A 94 -4.87 0.32 10.72
CA VAL A 94 -4.02 0.78 9.62
C VAL A 94 -4.43 0.00 8.38
N SER A 95 -4.80 0.73 7.34
CA SER A 95 -5.32 0.20 6.08
C SER A 95 -4.41 0.64 4.94
N PRO A 96 -3.50 -0.22 4.47
CA PRO A 96 -2.65 0.08 3.33
C PRO A 96 -3.42 0.27 2.03
N MET A 97 -2.91 1.16 1.19
CA MET A 97 -3.33 1.23 -0.20
C MET A 97 -2.50 0.27 -1.06
N MET A 98 -3.15 -0.41 -2.00
CA MET A 98 -2.50 -1.31 -2.95
C MET A 98 -1.52 -0.59 -3.89
N HIS A 99 -1.78 0.69 -4.19
CA HIS A 99 -1.03 1.42 -5.20
C HIS A 99 0.31 1.96 -4.70
N SER A 100 1.29 1.98 -5.60
CA SER A 100 2.47 2.83 -5.54
C SER A 100 2.19 4.19 -6.17
N PHE A 101 2.74 5.24 -5.58
CA PHE A 101 2.56 6.62 -6.00
C PHE A 101 3.90 7.18 -6.45
N LEU A 102 4.01 7.46 -7.74
CA LEU A 102 5.25 7.84 -8.43
C LEU A 102 5.20 9.30 -8.86
N LYS A 103 6.38 9.90 -9.05
CA LYS A 103 6.49 11.20 -9.74
C LYS A 103 5.83 11.09 -11.12
N ALA A 104 5.15 12.16 -11.54
CA ALA A 104 4.58 12.25 -12.87
C ALA A 104 5.69 12.20 -13.93
N SER A 105 5.53 11.33 -14.91
CA SER A 105 6.36 11.29 -16.11
C SER A 105 5.49 11.09 -17.35
N ASP A 106 6.00 11.58 -18.49
CA ASP A 106 5.41 11.30 -19.81
C ASP A 106 5.65 9.85 -20.24
N SER A 107 5.04 9.44 -21.36
CA SER A 107 5.23 8.12 -21.97
C SER A 107 6.68 7.74 -22.32
N ARG A 108 7.62 8.69 -22.27
CA ARG A 108 9.06 8.48 -22.50
C ARG A 108 9.86 8.44 -21.19
N GLY A 109 9.21 8.59 -20.05
CA GLY A 109 9.84 8.61 -18.72
C GLY A 109 10.40 9.98 -18.30
N ASN A 110 10.15 11.06 -19.05
CA ASN A 110 10.59 12.39 -18.64
C ASN A 110 9.66 12.96 -17.57
N LEU A 111 10.23 13.58 -16.53
CA LEU A 111 9.45 14.17 -15.44
C LEU A 111 8.56 15.33 -15.92
N VAL A 112 7.29 15.29 -15.53
CA VAL A 112 6.27 16.30 -15.88
C VAL A 112 5.90 17.10 -14.63
N LYS A 113 5.80 18.41 -14.75
CA LYS A 113 5.40 19.29 -13.64
C LYS A 113 3.89 19.20 -13.42
N VAL A 114 3.46 19.02 -12.18
CA VAL A 114 2.05 18.83 -11.82
C VAL A 114 1.40 20.04 -11.14
N ASN A 115 2.21 21.04 -10.80
CA ASN A 115 1.75 22.27 -10.15
C ASN A 115 2.58 23.49 -10.56
N SER A 116 2.12 24.68 -10.15
CA SER A 116 2.77 25.96 -10.46
C SER A 116 4.13 26.17 -9.76
N LYS A 117 4.43 25.39 -8.72
CA LYS A 117 5.73 25.40 -8.03
C LYS A 117 6.80 24.62 -8.80
N GLY A 118 6.38 23.83 -9.79
CA GLY A 118 7.26 23.01 -10.62
C GLY A 118 7.57 21.64 -10.01
N ASP A 119 6.80 21.19 -9.02
CA ASP A 119 6.93 19.84 -8.48
C ASP A 119 6.46 18.80 -9.49
N ASN A 120 6.99 17.58 -9.40
CA ASN A 120 6.56 16.43 -10.21
C ASN A 120 5.62 15.48 -9.45
N LEU A 121 5.23 15.86 -8.24
CA LEU A 121 4.42 15.04 -7.35
C LEU A 121 3.64 15.95 -6.41
N GLU A 122 2.35 15.70 -6.24
CA GLU A 122 1.53 16.44 -5.27
C GLU A 122 0.52 15.51 -4.61
N PHE A 123 0.48 15.55 -3.28
CA PHE A 123 -0.56 14.92 -2.48
C PHE A 123 -1.42 16.02 -1.87
N ASP A 124 -2.70 16.03 -2.22
CA ASP A 124 -3.68 17.01 -1.74
C ASP A 124 -4.70 16.32 -0.84
N PHE A 125 -4.63 16.60 0.44
CA PHE A 125 -5.58 16.15 1.45
C PHE A 125 -5.57 17.11 2.63
N ASN A 126 -6.65 17.11 3.40
CA ASN A 126 -6.75 17.90 4.62
C ASN A 126 -7.69 17.25 5.63
N VAL A 127 -7.57 17.70 6.88
CA VAL A 127 -8.31 17.14 8.02
C VAL A 127 -9.83 17.33 7.91
N ASN A 128 -10.30 18.29 7.13
CA ASN A 128 -11.72 18.61 7.00
C ASN A 128 -12.38 17.93 5.79
N SER A 129 -11.63 17.13 5.03
CA SER A 129 -12.07 16.43 3.84
C SER A 129 -11.89 14.93 4.00
N ASN A 130 -12.85 14.15 3.50
CA ASN A 130 -12.72 12.70 3.32
C ASN A 130 -12.24 12.32 1.91
N LYS A 131 -11.81 13.32 1.12
CA LYS A 131 -11.26 13.18 -0.23
C LYS A 131 -9.77 13.52 -0.22
N PHE A 132 -8.99 12.68 -0.87
CA PHE A 132 -7.56 12.81 -1.12
C PHE A 132 -7.34 12.78 -2.63
N CYS A 133 -6.54 13.69 -3.18
CA CYS A 133 -6.17 13.69 -4.59
C CYS A 133 -4.64 13.64 -4.74
N PHE A 134 -4.22 12.97 -5.79
CA PHE A 134 -2.83 12.71 -6.09
C PHE A 134 -2.53 13.16 -7.52
N LYS A 135 -1.43 13.89 -7.69
CA LYS A 135 -0.89 14.23 -9.01
C LYS A 135 0.49 13.60 -9.15
N GLY A 136 0.60 12.66 -10.07
CA GLY A 136 1.73 11.76 -10.22
C GLY A 136 1.26 10.50 -10.96
N ASN A 137 2.18 9.59 -11.27
CA ASN A 137 1.80 8.32 -11.89
C ASN A 137 1.45 7.31 -10.80
N ILE A 138 0.51 6.41 -11.09
CA ILE A 138 0.18 5.26 -10.24
C ILE A 138 0.86 4.04 -10.84
N SER A 139 1.51 3.25 -10.00
CA SER A 139 1.98 1.91 -10.34
C SER A 139 1.24 0.87 -9.51
N ALA A 140 0.71 -0.13 -10.20
CA ALA A 140 0.09 -1.32 -9.64
C ALA A 140 0.16 -2.43 -10.68
N TYR A 141 0.15 -3.70 -10.25
CA TYR A 141 0.40 -4.87 -11.08
C TYR A 141 -0.42 -4.94 -12.40
N ARG A 142 -1.61 -4.32 -12.45
CA ARG A 142 -2.44 -4.21 -13.68
C ARG A 142 -3.20 -2.88 -13.81
N ASP A 143 -2.96 -1.97 -12.88
CA ASP A 143 -3.70 -0.73 -12.67
C ASP A 143 -2.72 0.44 -12.59
N ALA A 144 -1.73 0.43 -13.50
CA ALA A 144 -0.82 1.54 -13.67
C ALA A 144 -1.48 2.63 -14.53
N TYR A 145 -1.38 3.89 -14.09
CA TYR A 145 -1.98 5.03 -14.77
C TYR A 145 -1.00 6.21 -14.77
N ASP A 146 -0.78 6.79 -15.95
CA ASP A 146 0.01 8.00 -16.07
C ASP A 146 -0.84 9.25 -15.78
N TYR A 147 -0.20 10.28 -15.23
CA TYR A 147 -0.85 11.55 -14.85
C TYR A 147 -1.45 12.33 -16.04
N GLU A 148 -1.25 11.89 -17.29
CA GLU A 148 -1.71 12.59 -18.50
C GLU A 148 -3.22 12.91 -18.50
N SER A 149 -4.02 12.17 -17.73
CA SER A 149 -5.47 12.35 -17.59
C SER A 149 -5.92 13.26 -16.44
N GLY A 150 -4.99 13.79 -15.63
CA GLY A 150 -5.26 14.64 -14.48
C GLY A 150 -5.11 13.94 -13.12
N PRO A 151 -5.53 14.58 -12.02
CA PRO A 151 -5.35 14.06 -10.68
C PRO A 151 -6.16 12.78 -10.43
N PHE A 152 -5.55 11.83 -9.75
CA PHE A 152 -6.21 10.64 -9.23
C PHE A 152 -6.77 10.93 -7.84
N CYS A 153 -8.10 10.87 -7.70
CA CYS A 153 -8.73 11.13 -6.42
C CYS A 153 -9.31 9.87 -5.79
N TYR A 154 -9.31 9.86 -4.46
CA TYR A 154 -9.83 8.81 -3.61
C TYR A 154 -10.71 9.41 -2.54
N ARG A 155 -11.74 8.68 -2.13
CA ARG A 155 -12.61 9.04 -1.01
C ARG A 155 -12.60 7.92 0.02
N TYR A 156 -12.65 8.29 1.30
CA TYR A 156 -12.83 7.32 2.36
C TYR A 156 -14.23 6.71 2.27
N ASP A 157 -14.28 5.39 2.18
CA ASP A 157 -15.52 4.62 2.28
C ASP A 157 -15.68 4.07 3.70
N PRO A 158 -16.63 4.58 4.50
CA PRO A 158 -16.83 4.12 5.88
C PRO A 158 -17.33 2.67 5.99
N LYS A 159 -17.93 2.10 4.92
CA LYS A 159 -18.43 0.73 4.90
C LYS A 159 -17.28 -0.27 4.85
N PHE A 160 -16.33 -0.03 3.94
CA PHE A 160 -15.16 -0.89 3.76
C PHE A 160 -13.95 -0.45 4.60
N LYS A 161 -14.00 0.77 5.14
CA LYS A 161 -12.97 1.42 5.96
C LYS A 161 -11.64 1.61 5.24
N GLU A 162 -11.71 1.88 3.94
CA GLU A 162 -10.56 2.05 3.05
C GLU A 162 -10.74 3.29 2.17
N LEU A 163 -9.70 3.61 1.39
CA LEU A 163 -9.77 4.63 0.34
C LEU A 163 -10.16 3.98 -0.98
N SER A 164 -11.26 4.41 -1.59
CA SER A 164 -11.71 3.98 -2.91
C SER A 164 -11.53 5.08 -3.94
N ARG A 165 -11.17 4.71 -5.18
CA ARG A 165 -10.95 5.67 -6.27
C ARG A 165 -12.27 6.33 -6.68
N ASP A 166 -12.26 7.66 -6.78
CA ASP A 166 -13.33 8.48 -7.35
C ASP A 166 -13.15 8.41 -8.88
N PHE A 167 -14.00 7.64 -9.58
CA PHE A 167 -14.02 7.58 -11.05
C PHE A 167 -14.98 8.63 -11.62
#